data_AF-A0A959VFW3-F1
#
_entry.id   AF-A0A959VFW3-F1
#
_cell.length_a   1.000
_cell.length_b   1.000
_cell.length_c   1.000
_cell.angle_alpha   90.00
_cell.angle_beta   90.00
_cell.angle_gamma   90.00
#
_symmetry.space_group_name_H-M   'P 1'
#
loop_
_entity.id
_entity.type
_entity.pdbx_description
1 polymer ?
#
loop_
_entity_poly.entity_id
_entity_poly.type
_entity_poly.pdbx_seq_one_letter_code
_entity_poly.pdbx_strand_id
1 'polypeptide(L)'
;MRQFTSIIVCGLLFFLAGVLQFSAMPRIDIWGAHPDLLLVVAYSLAVLVRPGQGALAGFVSGMLIGGISGATLTHYILSRTVVGYALGMTSQMEPGIRAAAGLVAAGTLVGQLILMFLAPPSGIGVFLKVTILEALLNGAIAIPVFALLRRVVRPKVV
;
A
#
# COMPACT_ATOMS: atom_id res chain seq x y z
N MET A 1 1.16 -24.69 -11.08
CA MET A 1 2.08 -24.58 -9.92
C MET A 1 2.50 -23.14 -9.61
N ARG A 2 3.04 -22.36 -10.56
CA ARG A 2 3.50 -20.96 -10.28
C ARG A 2 2.42 -20.00 -9.75
N GLN A 3 1.17 -20.08 -10.22
CA GLN A 3 0.08 -19.21 -9.73
C GLN A 3 -0.24 -19.45 -8.24
N PHE A 4 -0.18 -20.70 -7.80
CA PHE A 4 -0.37 -21.08 -6.40
C PHE A 4 0.76 -20.50 -5.52
N THR A 5 2.00 -20.55 -6.00
CA THR A 5 3.15 -19.92 -5.33
C THR A 5 2.97 -18.41 -5.18
N SER A 6 2.49 -17.71 -6.23
CA SER A 6 2.25 -16.26 -6.15
C SER A 6 1.22 -15.90 -5.08
N ILE A 7 0.12 -16.65 -4.99
CA ILE A 7 -0.92 -16.43 -3.97
C ILE A 7 -0.35 -16.65 -2.57
N ILE A 8 0.41 -17.73 -2.35
CA ILE A 8 1.04 -18.01 -1.06
C ILE A 8 2.00 -16.89 -0.66
N VAL A 9 2.86 -16.44 -1.58
CA VAL A 9 3.82 -15.37 -1.29
C VAL A 9 3.11 -14.05 -0.99
N CYS A 10 2.04 -13.71 -1.73
CA CYS A 10 1.26 -12.51 -1.43
C CYS A 10 0.60 -12.62 -0.05
N GLY A 11 -0.03 -13.76 0.27
CA GLY A 11 -0.63 -14.00 1.57
C GLY A 11 0.38 -13.91 2.71
N LEU A 12 1.56 -14.51 2.53
CA LEU A 12 2.67 -14.44 3.50
C LEU A 12 3.18 -13.00 3.67
N LEU A 13 3.29 -12.23 2.58
CA LEU A 13 3.70 -10.82 2.66
C LEU A 13 2.68 -9.97 3.40
N PHE A 14 1.38 -10.15 3.15
CA PHE A 14 0.32 -9.46 3.90
C PHE A 14 0.33 -9.86 5.38
N PHE A 15 0.53 -11.14 5.69
CA PHE A 15 0.63 -11.62 7.06
C PHE A 15 1.83 -11.00 7.78
N LEU A 16 3.04 -11.10 7.20
CA LEU A 16 4.26 -10.53 7.77
C LEU A 16 4.15 -9.01 7.91
N ALA A 17 3.64 -8.32 6.89
CA ALA A 17 3.40 -6.89 6.96
C ALA A 17 2.43 -6.54 8.07
N GLY A 18 1.32 -7.28 8.24
CA GLY A 18 0.36 -7.06 9.32
C GLY A 18 0.97 -7.27 10.71
N VAL A 19 1.75 -8.35 10.90
CA VAL A 19 2.44 -8.62 12.17
C VAL A 19 3.45 -7.51 12.50
N LEU A 20 4.25 -7.09 11.52
CA LEU A 20 5.22 -6.00 11.70
C LEU A 20 4.53 -4.64 11.90
N GLN A 21 3.41 -4.41 11.21
CA GLN A 21 2.59 -3.20 11.37
C GLN A 21 2.01 -3.09 12.78
N PHE A 22 1.57 -4.20 13.36
CA PHE A 22 1.04 -4.21 14.72
C PHE A 22 2.14 -4.11 15.79
N SER A 23 3.26 -4.83 15.60
CA SER A 23 4.27 -5.01 16.66
C SER A 23 5.39 -3.97 16.66
N ALA A 24 5.90 -3.60 15.48
CA ALA A 24 7.12 -2.82 15.34
C ALA A 24 6.85 -1.38 14.87
N MET A 25 5.94 -1.19 13.90
CA MET A 25 5.69 0.13 13.31
C MET A 25 5.22 1.21 14.31
N PRO A 26 4.43 0.91 15.36
CA PRO A 26 4.07 1.93 16.35
C PRO A 26 5.27 2.48 17.14
N ARG A 27 6.41 1.77 17.13
CA ARG A 27 7.65 2.19 17.81
C ARG A 27 8.59 2.98 16.90
N ILE A 28 8.34 2.98 15.59
CA ILE A 28 9.15 3.69 14.60
C ILE A 28 8.45 5.01 14.32
N ASP A 29 8.98 6.07 14.89
CA ASP A 29 8.56 7.45 14.63
C ASP A 29 9.71 8.19 13.94
N ILE A 30 9.48 8.57 12.68
CA ILE A 30 10.42 9.38 11.91
C ILE A 30 9.76 10.74 11.68
N TRP A 31 10.04 11.70 12.55
CA TRP A 31 9.48 13.06 12.48
C TRP A 31 7.95 13.12 12.39
N GLY A 32 7.26 12.25 13.11
CA GLY A 32 5.80 12.10 13.14
C GLY A 32 5.23 11.17 12.06
N ALA A 33 6.07 10.65 11.16
CA ALA A 33 5.65 9.72 10.11
C ALA A 33 5.85 8.26 10.51
N HIS A 34 4.82 7.46 10.25
CA HIS A 34 4.84 6.02 10.49
C HIS A 34 4.77 5.26 9.16
N PRO A 35 5.78 4.43 8.85
CA PRO A 35 5.72 3.59 7.65
C PRO A 35 4.52 2.65 7.68
N ASP A 36 3.90 2.46 6.52
CA ASP A 36 2.73 1.60 6.37
C ASP A 36 3.06 0.40 5.47
N LEU A 37 3.48 -0.69 6.10
CA LEU A 37 3.91 -1.89 5.39
C LEU A 37 2.76 -2.57 4.66
N LEU A 38 1.54 -2.53 5.24
CA LEU A 38 0.35 -3.09 4.62
C LEU A 38 -0.01 -2.33 3.33
N LEU A 39 0.12 -1.00 3.34
CA LEU A 39 -0.10 -0.15 2.18
C LEU A 39 0.98 -0.40 1.12
N VAL A 40 2.25 -0.43 1.53
CA VAL A 40 3.37 -0.67 0.62
C VAL A 40 3.23 -2.00 -0.10
N VAL A 41 2.91 -3.09 0.60
CA VAL A 41 2.69 -4.40 -0.03
C VAL A 41 1.52 -4.36 -1.01
N ALA A 42 0.40 -3.77 -0.61
CA ALA A 42 -0.80 -3.71 -1.44
C ALA A 42 -0.61 -2.89 -2.71
N TYR A 43 0.00 -1.71 -2.60
CA TYR A 43 0.20 -0.81 -3.74
C TYR A 43 1.31 -1.33 -4.65
N SER A 44 2.38 -1.90 -4.10
CA SER A 44 3.41 -2.58 -4.90
C SER A 44 2.83 -3.76 -5.69
N LEU A 45 1.92 -4.53 -5.08
CA LEU A 45 1.20 -5.60 -5.77
C LEU A 45 0.25 -5.03 -6.82
N ALA A 46 -0.52 -3.99 -6.48
CA ALA A 46 -1.49 -3.35 -7.37
C ALA A 46 -0.85 -2.87 -8.68
N VAL A 47 0.36 -2.31 -8.61
CA VAL A 47 1.11 -1.88 -9.80
C VAL A 47 1.45 -3.04 -10.76
N LEU A 48 1.53 -4.28 -10.27
CA LEU A 48 1.88 -5.47 -11.06
C LEU A 48 0.65 -6.23 -11.61
N VAL A 49 -0.55 -5.91 -11.14
CA VAL A 49 -1.77 -6.68 -11.43
C VAL A 49 -2.86 -5.81 -12.04
N ARG A 50 -3.87 -6.46 -12.63
CA ARG A 50 -5.02 -5.77 -13.22
C ARG A 50 -5.83 -4.99 -12.16
N PRO A 51 -6.59 -3.95 -12.54
CA PRO A 51 -7.32 -3.08 -11.63
C PRO A 51 -8.16 -3.82 -10.58
N GLY A 52 -8.92 -4.85 -10.98
CA GLY A 52 -9.74 -5.63 -10.03
C GLY A 52 -8.93 -6.38 -8.96
N GLN A 53 -7.73 -6.86 -9.29
CA GLN A 53 -6.84 -7.50 -8.31
C GLN A 53 -6.12 -6.44 -7.46
N GLY A 54 -5.80 -5.28 -8.03
CA GLY A 54 -5.27 -4.13 -7.29
C GLY A 54 -6.27 -3.62 -6.25
N ALA A 55 -7.56 -3.53 -6.64
CA ALA A 55 -8.66 -3.21 -5.72
C ALA A 55 -8.74 -4.21 -4.57
N LEU A 56 -8.67 -5.52 -4.86
CA LEU A 56 -8.67 -6.56 -3.83
C LEU A 56 -7.48 -6.44 -2.86
N ALA A 57 -6.28 -6.17 -3.38
CA ALA A 57 -5.09 -5.95 -2.56
C ALA A 57 -5.28 -4.72 -1.63
N GLY A 58 -5.83 -3.62 -2.18
CA GLY A 58 -6.20 -2.43 -1.41
C GLY A 58 -7.25 -2.71 -0.34
N PHE A 59 -8.29 -3.46 -0.67
CA PHE A 59 -9.34 -3.89 0.26
C PHE A 59 -8.76 -4.69 1.43
N VAL A 60 -7.95 -5.72 1.15
CA VAL A 60 -7.32 -6.55 2.18
C VAL A 60 -6.41 -5.72 3.08
N SER A 61 -5.61 -4.83 2.49
CA SER A 61 -4.77 -3.88 3.25
C SER A 61 -5.59 -2.99 4.18
N GLY A 62 -6.68 -2.41 3.66
CA GLY A 62 -7.57 -1.52 4.40
C GLY A 62 -8.30 -2.24 5.53
N MET A 63 -8.70 -3.48 5.28
CA MET A 63 -9.34 -4.33 6.29
C MET A 63 -8.37 -4.65 7.44
N LEU A 64 -7.14 -5.04 7.11
CA LEU A 64 -6.11 -5.41 8.10
C LEU A 64 -5.71 -4.21 8.96
N ILE A 65 -5.40 -3.05 8.34
CA ILE A 65 -5.02 -1.87 9.12
C ILE A 65 -6.20 -1.34 9.96
N GLY A 66 -7.43 -1.39 9.43
CA GLY A 66 -8.60 -0.91 10.14
C GLY A 66 -8.89 -1.76 11.38
N GLY A 67 -8.69 -3.08 11.27
CA GLY A 67 -8.74 -3.98 12.43
C GLY A 67 -7.62 -3.73 13.44
N ILE A 68 -6.39 -3.48 12.97
CA ILE A 68 -5.22 -3.21 13.83
C ILE A 68 -5.34 -1.87 14.57
N SER A 69 -5.80 -0.82 13.89
CA SER A 69 -5.83 0.54 14.42
C SER A 69 -7.00 0.81 15.36
N GLY A 70 -7.97 -0.10 15.46
CA GLY A 70 -9.22 0.13 16.21
C GLY A 70 -10.04 1.31 15.68
N ALA A 71 -9.72 1.79 14.47
CA ALA A 71 -10.35 2.93 13.85
C ALA A 71 -11.56 2.50 13.00
N THR A 72 -12.19 3.47 12.34
CA THR A 72 -13.29 3.24 11.41
C THR A 72 -12.80 2.47 10.17
N LEU A 73 -12.91 1.15 10.25
CA LEU A 73 -12.55 0.16 9.23
C LEU A 73 -12.93 0.57 7.81
N THR A 74 -14.12 1.14 7.63
CA THR A 74 -14.68 1.55 6.34
C THR A 74 -13.80 2.58 5.63
N HIS A 75 -13.24 3.58 6.32
CA HIS A 75 -12.46 4.63 5.66
C HIS A 75 -11.14 4.10 5.09
N TYR A 76 -10.48 3.20 5.83
CA TYR A 76 -9.27 2.52 5.36
C TYR A 76 -9.56 1.57 4.19
N ILE A 77 -10.67 0.83 4.25
CA ILE A 77 -11.08 -0.02 3.13
C ILE A 77 -11.32 0.82 1.88
N LEU A 78 -12.13 1.88 1.96
CA LEU A 78 -12.48 2.72 0.81
C LEU A 78 -11.25 3.39 0.20
N SER A 79 -10.46 4.10 1.00
CA SER A 79 -9.26 4.81 0.52
C SER A 79 -8.29 3.88 -0.20
N ARG A 80 -7.93 2.75 0.42
CA ARG A 80 -6.95 1.81 -0.15
C ARG A 80 -7.49 1.03 -1.33
N THR A 81 -8.79 0.69 -1.35
CA THR A 81 -9.41 -0.01 -2.49
C THR A 81 -9.41 0.87 -3.74
N VAL A 82 -9.81 2.14 -3.60
CA VAL A 82 -9.83 3.11 -4.72
C VAL A 82 -8.43 3.31 -5.29
N VAL A 83 -7.43 3.54 -4.43
CA VAL A 83 -6.05 3.70 -4.88
C VAL A 83 -5.49 2.41 -5.47
N GLY A 84 -5.75 1.26 -4.86
CA GLY A 84 -5.33 -0.04 -5.39
C GLY A 84 -5.90 -0.30 -6.79
N TYR A 85 -7.16 0.05 -7.02
CA TYR A 85 -7.76 -0.02 -8.35
C TYR A 85 -7.04 0.90 -9.35
N ALA A 86 -6.84 2.17 -8.98
CA ALA A 86 -6.20 3.18 -9.83
C ALA A 86 -4.75 2.78 -10.19
N LEU A 87 -3.97 2.29 -9.22
CA LEU A 87 -2.63 1.79 -9.47
C LEU A 87 -2.63 0.57 -10.41
N GLY A 88 -3.61 -0.32 -10.28
CA GLY A 88 -3.78 -1.44 -11.22
C GLY A 88 -4.14 -1.01 -12.64
N MET A 89 -4.61 0.22 -12.88
CA MET A 89 -4.79 0.75 -14.23
C MET A 89 -3.44 1.10 -14.89
N THR A 90 -2.43 1.44 -14.08
CA THR A 90 -1.07 1.76 -14.55
C THR A 90 -0.26 0.51 -14.93
N SER A 91 -0.78 -0.69 -14.63
CA SER A 91 -0.09 -1.96 -14.89
C SER A 91 0.21 -2.22 -16.37
N GLN A 92 -0.40 -1.46 -17.29
CA GLN A 92 -0.19 -1.59 -18.73
C GLN A 92 1.20 -1.12 -19.20
N MET A 93 1.93 -0.37 -18.37
CA MET A 93 3.19 0.28 -18.75
C MET A 93 4.46 -0.45 -18.27
N GLU A 94 4.36 -1.67 -17.73
CA GLU A 94 5.47 -2.44 -17.10
C GLU A 94 6.49 -1.55 -16.35
N PRO A 95 6.09 -0.95 -15.22
CA PRO A 95 6.91 0.07 -14.57
C PRO A 95 8.23 -0.49 -14.04
N GLY A 96 9.33 0.21 -14.35
CA GLY A 96 10.62 -0.02 -13.71
C GLY A 96 10.55 0.21 -12.19
N ILE A 97 11.53 -0.31 -11.45
CA ILE A 97 11.53 -0.28 -9.97
C ILE A 97 11.39 1.14 -9.39
N ARG A 98 12.00 2.15 -10.03
CA ARG A 98 11.89 3.55 -9.64
C ARG A 98 10.51 4.13 -9.91
N ALA A 99 9.91 3.78 -11.05
CA ALA A 99 8.56 4.20 -11.39
C ALA A 99 7.55 3.58 -10.43
N ALA A 100 7.69 2.30 -10.08
CA ALA A 100 6.86 1.65 -9.08
C ALA A 100 6.97 2.31 -7.70
N ALA A 101 8.19 2.64 -7.24
CA ALA A 101 8.38 3.39 -6.00
C ALA A 101 7.68 4.75 -6.02
N GLY A 102 7.78 5.50 -7.14
CA GLY A 102 7.07 6.76 -7.32
C GLY A 102 5.54 6.61 -7.33
N LEU A 103 5.03 5.55 -7.98
CA LEU A 103 3.60 5.24 -8.00
C LEU A 103 3.07 4.86 -6.61
N VAL A 104 3.83 4.11 -5.81
CA VAL A 104 3.45 3.79 -4.43
C VAL A 104 3.47 5.03 -3.55
N ALA A 105 4.46 5.91 -3.70
CA ALA A 105 4.49 7.20 -2.99
C ALA A 105 3.28 8.07 -3.38
N ALA A 106 3.00 8.22 -4.67
CA ALA A 106 1.85 8.97 -5.17
C ALA A 106 0.52 8.36 -4.68
N GLY A 107 0.40 7.02 -4.71
CA GLY A 107 -0.75 6.30 -4.18
C GLY A 107 -0.92 6.51 -2.66
N THR A 108 0.19 6.59 -1.91
CA THR A 108 0.16 6.93 -0.49
C THR A 108 -0.44 8.32 -0.28
N LEU A 109 0.04 9.32 -1.03
CA LEU A 109 -0.50 10.69 -0.97
C LEU A 109 -2.00 10.72 -1.26
N VAL A 110 -2.43 10.10 -2.37
CA VAL A 110 -3.84 10.07 -2.76
C VAL A 110 -4.68 9.34 -1.71
N GLY A 111 -4.21 8.20 -1.21
CA GLY A 111 -4.91 7.42 -0.19
C GLY A 111 -5.09 8.20 1.11
N GLN A 112 -4.03 8.88 1.56
CA GLN A 112 -4.08 9.73 2.75
C GLN A 112 -4.96 10.97 2.56
N LEU A 113 -4.99 11.56 1.36
CA LEU A 113 -5.91 12.66 1.05
C LEU A 113 -7.37 12.19 1.09
N ILE A 114 -7.68 11.01 0.52
CA ILE A 114 -9.02 10.42 0.64
C ILE A 114 -9.35 10.20 2.11
N LEU A 115 -8.44 9.63 2.90
CA LEU A 115 -8.63 9.45 4.35
C LEU A 115 -8.86 10.77 5.07
N MET A 116 -8.14 11.83 4.72
CA MET A 116 -8.33 13.15 5.31
C MET A 116 -9.73 13.70 5.06
N PHE A 117 -10.31 13.49 3.89
CA PHE A 117 -11.70 13.88 3.61
C PHE A 117 -12.71 13.03 4.36
N LEU A 118 -12.44 11.74 4.50
CA LEU A 118 -13.31 10.76 5.13
C LEU A 118 -13.27 10.84 6.67
N ALA A 119 -12.11 11.12 7.24
CA ALA A 119 -11.82 11.24 8.65
C ALA A 119 -10.91 12.47 8.89
N PRO A 120 -11.48 13.68 8.97
CA PRO A 120 -10.72 14.92 9.10
C PRO A 120 -9.79 14.95 10.32
N PRO A 121 -8.49 15.19 10.14
CA PRO A 121 -7.56 15.33 11.25
C PRO A 121 -7.73 16.69 11.94
N SER A 122 -7.34 16.77 13.21
CA SER A 122 -7.39 18.01 14.01
C SER A 122 -6.42 19.10 13.54
N GLY A 123 -5.38 18.75 12.75
CA GLY A 123 -4.37 19.68 12.25
C GLY A 123 -3.91 19.37 10.82
N ILE A 124 -4.51 20.05 9.84
CA ILE A 124 -4.27 19.79 8.40
C ILE A 124 -2.80 20.03 8.00
N GLY A 125 -2.19 21.12 8.47
CA GLY A 125 -0.80 21.45 8.08
C GLY A 125 0.23 20.42 8.55
N VAL A 126 0.08 19.93 9.79
CA VAL A 126 0.93 18.87 10.34
C VAL A 126 0.68 17.56 9.60
N PHE A 127 -0.60 17.21 9.38
CA PHE A 127 -1.00 16.01 8.66
C PHE A 127 -0.40 15.96 7.25
N LEU A 128 -0.47 17.05 6.48
CA LEU A 128 0.11 17.12 5.14
C LEU A 128 1.63 16.92 5.15
N LYS A 129 2.34 17.53 6.10
CA LYS A 129 3.79 17.41 6.23
C LYS A 129 4.20 15.97 6.56
N VAL A 130 3.49 15.33 7.48
CA VAL A 130 3.67 13.92 7.85
C VAL A 130 3.35 13.01 6.67
N THR A 131 2.25 13.26 5.96
CA THR A 131 1.80 12.48 4.80
C THR A 131 2.82 12.49 3.66
N ILE A 132 3.47 13.63 3.40
CA ILE A 132 4.55 13.72 2.41
C ILE A 132 5.73 12.84 2.82
N LEU A 133 6.12 12.87 4.09
CA LEU A 133 7.21 12.05 4.60
C LEU A 133 6.87 10.56 4.57
N GLU A 134 5.65 10.18 4.97
CA GLU A 134 5.15 8.80 4.86
C GLU A 134 5.16 8.31 3.42
N ALA A 135 4.74 9.13 2.46
CA ALA A 135 4.76 8.78 1.05
C ALA A 135 6.18 8.50 0.55
N LEU A 136 7.16 9.31 0.98
CA LEU A 136 8.57 9.08 0.63
C LEU A 136 9.12 7.80 1.27
N LEU A 137 8.82 7.57 2.56
CA LEU A 137 9.22 6.36 3.27
C LEU A 137 8.60 5.11 2.65
N ASN A 138 7.30 5.13 2.37
CA ASN A 138 6.59 4.05 1.72
C ASN A 138 7.11 3.79 0.31
N GLY A 139 7.41 4.86 -0.47
CA GLY A 139 8.07 4.73 -1.77
C GLY A 139 9.46 4.09 -1.68
N ALA A 140 10.25 4.44 -0.66
CA ALA A 140 11.56 3.83 -0.44
C ALA A 140 11.44 2.33 -0.09
N ILE A 141 10.53 1.98 0.83
CA ILE A 141 10.27 0.58 1.22
C ILE A 141 9.64 -0.22 0.06
N ALA A 142 8.92 0.45 -0.85
CA ALA A 142 8.37 -0.19 -2.04
C ALA A 142 9.45 -0.75 -2.97
N ILE A 143 10.68 -0.20 -2.98
CA ILE A 143 11.77 -0.68 -3.84
C ILE A 143 12.05 -2.18 -3.59
N PRO A 144 12.43 -2.62 -2.38
CA PRO A 144 12.68 -4.05 -2.12
C PRO A 144 11.40 -4.89 -2.23
N VAL A 145 10.25 -4.38 -1.79
CA VAL A 145 8.98 -5.12 -1.81
C VAL A 145 8.53 -5.39 -3.25
N PHE A 146 8.57 -4.38 -4.12
CA PHE A 146 8.27 -4.51 -5.53
C PHE A 146 9.28 -5.42 -6.25
N ALA A 147 10.57 -5.30 -5.93
CA ALA A 147 11.61 -6.17 -6.49
C ALA A 147 11.39 -7.66 -6.14
N LEU A 148 10.86 -7.95 -4.95
CA LEU A 148 10.48 -9.29 -4.54
C LEU A 148 9.20 -9.73 -5.27
N LEU A 149 8.16 -8.90 -5.26
CA LEU A 149 6.86 -9.22 -5.87
C LEU A 149 6.98 -9.47 -7.37
N ARG A 150 7.74 -8.65 -8.12
CA ARG A 150 7.93 -8.82 -9.57
C ARG A 150 8.61 -10.14 -9.96
N ARG A 151 9.34 -10.78 -9.04
CA ARG A 151 9.99 -12.08 -9.29
C ARG A 151 9.00 -13.23 -9.20
N VAL A 152 7.93 -13.07 -8.42
CA VAL A 152 6.98 -14.14 -8.10
C VAL A 152 5.65 -13.95 -8.82
N VAL A 153 5.23 -12.70 -9.03
CA VAL A 153 4.03 -12.33 -9.76
C VAL A 153 4.40 -12.12 -11.22
N ARG A 154 3.74 -12.84 -12.14
CA ARG A 154 3.87 -12.55 -13.57
C ARG A 154 3.09 -11.28 -13.89
N PRO A 155 3.69 -10.29 -14.59
CA PRO A 155 2.94 -9.23 -15.24
C PRO A 155 1.86 -9.86 -16.12
N LYS A 156 0.65 -9.32 -16.10
CA LYS A 156 -0.44 -9.91 -16.87
C LYS A 156 -0.25 -9.63 -18.36
N VAL A 157 -0.11 -10.73 -19.11
CA VAL A 157 -0.23 -10.79 -20.57
C VAL A 157 -1.66 -10.38 -20.94
N VAL A 158 -1.77 -9.45 -21.88
CA VAL A 158 -3.02 -8.99 -22.51
C VAL A 158 -3.76 -10.18 -23.11
#